data_AF-A0A2N5WDJ1-F1
#
_entry.id   AF-A0A2N5WDJ1-F1
#
_cell.length_a   1.000
_cell.length_b   1.000
_cell.length_c   1.000
_cell.angle_alpha   90.00
_cell.angle_beta   90.00
_cell.angle_gamma   90.00
#
_symmetry.space_group_name_H-M   'P 1'
#
loop_
_entity.id
_entity.type
_entity.pdbx_description
1 polymer ?
#
loop_
_entity_poly.entity_id
_entity_poly.type
_entity_poly.pdbx_seq_one_letter_code
_entity_poly.pdbx_strand_id
1 'polypeptide(L)'
;MKKKKVIIGSIVLLPILLVVLLFTWHNASWQKSTDLSHVTLANLKINAPEETIKQEHKELVPNTEYGIIGLNIIPKHGDFKTWWYKGDLSNQFFSIISYRKKVAAVFLKALNGNEKYIQYMTINGKNFKGKSVSEISAVFGKNYIIRGAEQSETYLQYIDKIHHLNLTFQLDDSKKVVGIVFYNSKFISFTP
;
A
#
# COMPACT_ATOMS: atom_id res chain seq x y z
N MET A 1 -10.35 -19.24 56.90
CA MET A 1 -11.04 -18.25 56.01
C MET A 1 -10.24 -17.80 54.77
N LYS A 2 -9.10 -18.42 54.38
CA LYS A 2 -8.28 -17.95 53.24
C LYS A 2 -8.75 -18.44 51.84
N LYS A 3 -9.43 -19.59 51.75
CA LYS A 3 -9.85 -20.17 50.45
C LYS A 3 -10.98 -19.40 49.73
N LYS A 4 -11.88 -18.73 50.47
CA LYS A 4 -13.02 -17.99 49.87
C LYS A 4 -12.60 -16.70 49.14
N LYS A 5 -11.50 -16.04 49.56
CA LYS A 5 -11.01 -14.81 48.91
C LYS A 5 -10.39 -15.06 47.53
N VAL A 6 -9.77 -16.22 47.33
CA VAL A 6 -9.14 -16.59 46.04
C VAL A 6 -10.19 -16.81 44.95
N ILE A 7 -11.31 -17.46 45.29
CA ILE A 7 -12.39 -17.76 44.35
C ILE A 7 -13.07 -16.47 43.84
N ILE A 8 -13.27 -15.49 44.72
CA ILE A 8 -13.88 -14.20 44.35
C ILE A 8 -12.93 -13.38 43.46
N GLY A 9 -11.62 -13.38 43.78
CA GLY A 9 -10.61 -12.74 42.93
C GLY A 9 -10.57 -13.33 41.53
N SER A 10 -10.56 -14.66 41.39
CA SER A 10 -10.55 -15.33 40.09
C SER A 10 -11.83 -15.12 39.28
N ILE A 11 -13.01 -15.10 39.90
CA ILE A 11 -14.29 -14.88 39.20
C ILE A 11 -14.42 -13.45 38.66
N VAL A 12 -13.78 -12.46 39.28
CA VAL A 12 -13.82 -11.05 38.82
C VAL A 12 -12.66 -10.73 37.87
N LEU A 13 -11.47 -11.30 38.09
CA LEU A 13 -10.31 -11.06 37.23
C LEU A 13 -10.40 -11.77 35.87
N LEU A 14 -10.99 -12.97 35.80
CA LEU A 14 -11.08 -13.70 34.52
C LEU A 14 -11.91 -12.94 33.47
N PRO A 15 -13.12 -12.43 33.79
CA PRO A 15 -13.93 -11.66 32.83
C PRO A 15 -13.24 -10.38 32.38
N ILE A 16 -12.56 -9.67 33.29
CA ILE A 16 -11.80 -8.46 32.95
C ILE A 16 -10.65 -8.80 31.99
N LEU A 17 -9.90 -9.87 32.28
CA LEU A 17 -8.83 -10.34 31.41
C LEU A 17 -9.36 -10.74 30.03
N LEU A 18 -10.52 -11.41 29.98
CA LEU A 18 -11.18 -11.82 28.75
C LEU A 18 -11.64 -10.62 27.92
N VAL A 19 -12.22 -9.60 28.55
CA VAL A 19 -12.60 -8.34 27.90
C VAL A 19 -11.36 -7.61 27.38
N VAL A 20 -10.27 -7.56 28.15
CA VAL A 20 -9.02 -6.95 27.70
C VAL A 20 -8.41 -7.72 26.52
N LEU A 21 -8.41 -9.06 26.55
CA LEU A 21 -7.94 -9.90 25.45
C LEU A 21 -8.81 -9.72 24.20
N LEU A 22 -10.14 -9.69 24.34
CA LEU A 22 -11.04 -9.43 23.21
C LEU A 22 -10.84 -8.03 22.65
N PHE A 23 -10.71 -7.02 23.50
CA PHE A 23 -10.52 -5.62 23.10
C PHE A 23 -9.16 -5.41 22.41
N THR A 24 -8.10 -6.02 22.92
CA THR A 24 -6.76 -5.99 22.29
C THR A 24 -6.74 -6.80 21.00
N TRP A 25 -7.43 -7.92 20.94
CA TRP A 25 -7.55 -8.73 19.72
C TRP A 25 -8.33 -7.98 18.62
N HIS A 26 -9.40 -7.28 19.00
CA HIS A 26 -10.22 -6.49 18.09
C HIS A 26 -9.50 -5.25 17.54
N ASN A 27 -8.64 -4.63 18.36
CA ASN A 27 -7.88 -3.44 17.99
C ASN A 27 -6.49 -3.73 17.44
N ALA A 28 -6.05 -4.98 17.42
CA ALA A 28 -4.74 -5.33 16.95
C ALA A 28 -4.60 -4.98 15.46
N SER A 29 -3.43 -4.44 15.09
CA SER A 29 -3.14 -3.93 13.75
C SER A 29 -3.37 -4.96 12.64
N TRP A 30 -3.35 -6.26 12.98
CA TRP A 30 -3.67 -7.36 12.08
C TRP A 30 -5.17 -7.57 11.79
N GLN A 31 -6.10 -6.84 12.40
CA GLN A 31 -7.53 -6.93 12.04
C GLN A 31 -7.98 -5.77 11.15
N LYS A 32 -7.18 -4.70 11.06
CA LYS A 32 -7.43 -3.57 10.18
C LYS A 32 -7.33 -4.04 8.72
N SER A 33 -8.49 -4.20 8.07
CA SER A 33 -8.60 -4.48 6.65
C SER A 33 -9.43 -3.37 6.00
N THR A 34 -8.98 -2.89 4.85
CA THR A 34 -9.74 -1.98 3.98
C THR A 34 -10.00 -2.74 2.69
N ASP A 35 -11.24 -2.72 2.19
CA ASP A 35 -11.54 -3.31 0.89
C ASP A 35 -10.94 -2.42 -0.22
N LEU A 36 -10.02 -3.01 -0.98
CA LEU A 36 -9.31 -2.35 -2.08
C LEU A 36 -9.62 -3.02 -3.43
N SER A 37 -10.57 -3.95 -3.50
CA SER A 37 -10.89 -4.73 -4.70
C SER A 37 -11.35 -3.90 -5.91
N HIS A 38 -11.88 -2.71 -5.65
CA HIS A 38 -12.35 -1.75 -6.65
C HIS A 38 -11.33 -0.65 -6.99
N VAL A 39 -10.19 -0.62 -6.28
CA VAL A 39 -9.18 0.43 -6.47
C VAL A 39 -8.47 0.25 -7.79
N THR A 40 -8.33 1.35 -8.53
CA THR A 40 -7.40 1.51 -9.64
C THR A 40 -6.41 2.62 -9.30
N LEU A 41 -5.14 2.44 -9.68
CA LEU A 41 -4.09 3.45 -9.57
C LEU A 41 -3.58 3.75 -10.98
N ALA A 42 -3.59 5.02 -11.38
CA ALA A 42 -3.27 5.41 -12.76
C ALA A 42 -4.10 4.61 -13.79
N ASN A 43 -5.41 4.48 -13.54
CA ASN A 43 -6.36 3.67 -14.31
C ASN A 43 -6.07 2.16 -14.38
N LEU A 44 -5.05 1.67 -13.70
CA LEU A 44 -4.71 0.24 -13.68
C LEU A 44 -5.27 -0.44 -12.46
N LYS A 45 -5.93 -1.58 -12.69
CA LYS A 45 -6.36 -2.50 -11.63
C LYS A 45 -5.28 -3.56 -11.40
N ILE A 46 -4.95 -3.82 -10.15
CA ILE A 46 -4.07 -4.93 -9.79
C ILE A 46 -4.76 -6.26 -10.13
N ASN A 47 -3.99 -7.21 -10.64
CA ASN A 47 -4.41 -8.48 -11.24
C ASN A 47 -5.08 -8.38 -12.63
N ALA A 48 -5.20 -7.19 -13.22
CA ALA A 48 -5.63 -7.06 -14.61
C ALA A 48 -4.60 -7.71 -15.57
N PRO A 49 -5.01 -8.12 -16.79
CA PRO A 49 -4.07 -8.60 -17.81
C PRO A 49 -2.94 -7.61 -18.08
N GLU A 50 -1.72 -8.09 -18.29
CA GLU A 50 -0.53 -7.25 -18.60
C GLU A 50 -0.78 -6.34 -19.82
N GLU A 51 -1.61 -6.78 -20.75
CA GLU A 51 -2.01 -6.05 -21.95
C GLU A 51 -2.71 -4.73 -21.64
N THR A 52 -3.37 -4.58 -20.49
CA THR A 52 -4.00 -3.31 -20.09
C THR A 52 -2.97 -2.21 -19.84
N ILE A 53 -1.73 -2.57 -19.50
CA ILE A 53 -0.64 -1.60 -19.36
C ILE A 53 -0.44 -0.85 -20.67
N LYS A 54 -0.42 -1.57 -21.81
CA LYS A 54 -0.23 -0.97 -23.13
C LYS A 54 -1.45 -0.18 -23.60
N GLN A 55 -2.64 -0.54 -23.15
CA GLN A 55 -3.87 0.16 -23.51
C GLN A 55 -3.92 1.53 -22.82
N GLU A 56 -3.61 1.57 -21.53
CA GLU A 56 -3.68 2.77 -20.69
C GLU A 56 -2.41 3.63 -20.78
N HIS A 57 -1.23 3.00 -20.96
CA HIS A 57 0.08 3.64 -20.88
C HIS A 57 1.00 3.18 -22.03
N LYS A 58 0.68 3.63 -23.25
CA LYS A 58 1.40 3.29 -24.50
C LYS A 58 2.87 3.71 -24.49
N GLU A 59 3.21 4.68 -23.65
CA GLU A 59 4.54 5.25 -23.47
C GLU A 59 5.49 4.33 -22.68
N LEU A 60 4.96 3.33 -21.97
CA LEU A 60 5.76 2.41 -21.17
C LEU A 60 6.21 1.21 -21.99
N VAL A 61 7.47 0.84 -21.80
CA VAL A 61 8.08 -0.35 -22.40
C VAL A 61 8.48 -1.34 -21.33
N PRO A 62 8.33 -2.66 -21.58
CA PRO A 62 8.82 -3.67 -20.65
C PRO A 62 10.35 -3.67 -20.67
N ASN A 63 10.94 -3.77 -19.49
CA ASN A 63 12.36 -3.90 -19.30
C ASN A 63 12.65 -5.07 -18.34
N THR A 64 13.52 -5.95 -18.80
CA THR A 64 14.01 -7.13 -18.06
C THR A 64 15.51 -7.02 -17.76
N GLU A 65 16.20 -6.03 -18.33
CA GLU A 65 17.66 -5.84 -18.23
C GLU A 65 18.05 -5.07 -16.96
N TYR A 66 17.23 -4.10 -16.57
CA TYR A 66 17.43 -3.33 -15.36
C TYR A 66 16.45 -3.89 -14.31
N GLY A 67 16.97 -4.17 -13.10
CA GLY A 67 16.20 -4.79 -12.01
C GLY A 67 14.95 -3.99 -11.60
N ILE A 68 14.28 -4.41 -10.51
CA ILE A 68 13.17 -3.61 -9.99
C ILE A 68 13.69 -2.24 -9.59
N ILE A 69 13.18 -1.21 -10.26
CA ILE A 69 13.58 0.16 -10.01
C ILE A 69 12.34 0.97 -9.64
N GLY A 70 12.27 1.28 -8.35
CA GLY A 70 11.14 1.89 -7.67
C GLY A 70 11.20 1.52 -6.18
N LEU A 71 11.09 2.51 -5.30
CA LEU A 71 11.29 2.39 -3.85
C LEU A 71 10.59 1.16 -3.27
N ASN A 72 11.36 0.41 -2.48
CA ASN A 72 10.85 -0.42 -1.41
C ASN A 72 9.87 -1.53 -1.82
N ILE A 73 9.73 -1.87 -3.11
CA ILE A 73 8.96 -3.04 -3.55
C ILE A 73 9.87 -4.12 -4.13
N ILE A 74 9.66 -5.35 -3.69
CA ILE A 74 10.48 -6.50 -4.08
C ILE A 74 9.54 -7.65 -4.49
N PRO A 75 9.58 -8.12 -5.74
CA PRO A 75 8.93 -9.36 -6.15
C PRO A 75 9.43 -10.52 -5.31
N LYS A 76 8.52 -11.34 -4.82
CA LYS A 76 8.83 -12.52 -4.01
C LYS A 76 9.41 -13.67 -4.85
N HIS A 77 9.04 -13.75 -6.14
CA HIS A 77 9.42 -14.83 -7.05
C HIS A 77 9.66 -14.32 -8.50
N GLY A 78 10.48 -15.05 -9.26
CA GLY A 78 11.27 -14.55 -10.40
C GLY A 78 10.68 -14.54 -11.81
N ASP A 79 9.38 -14.32 -12.01
CA ASP A 79 8.78 -14.14 -13.35
C ASP A 79 8.10 -12.76 -13.47
N PHE A 80 8.86 -11.70 -13.20
CA PHE A 80 8.35 -10.33 -13.26
C PHE A 80 8.94 -9.55 -14.44
N LYS A 81 8.19 -8.57 -14.92
CA LYS A 81 8.70 -7.51 -15.81
C LYS A 81 8.38 -6.16 -15.20
N THR A 82 9.35 -5.26 -15.26
CA THR A 82 9.16 -3.85 -14.92
C THR A 82 8.83 -3.08 -16.18
N TRP A 83 7.84 -2.20 -16.12
CA TRP A 83 7.41 -1.33 -17.21
C TRP A 83 7.68 0.11 -16.84
N TRP A 84 8.36 0.83 -17.74
CA TRP A 84 8.80 2.21 -17.50
C TRP A 84 9.00 2.98 -18.81
N TYR A 85 9.32 4.27 -18.73
CA TYR A 85 9.62 5.10 -19.90
C TYR A 85 10.90 4.65 -20.62
N LYS A 86 10.83 4.51 -21.95
CA LYS A 86 12.00 4.18 -22.77
C LYS A 86 12.99 5.35 -22.80
N GLY A 87 14.23 5.11 -22.41
CA GLY A 87 15.35 6.04 -22.65
C GLY A 87 15.56 7.15 -21.63
N ASP A 88 14.77 7.20 -20.55
CA ASP A 88 14.96 8.20 -19.49
C ASP A 88 14.91 7.55 -18.09
N LEU A 89 16.08 7.12 -17.62
CA LEU A 89 16.26 6.62 -16.25
C LEU A 89 16.01 7.72 -15.20
N SER A 90 16.06 8.99 -15.59
CA SER A 90 15.69 10.08 -14.68
C SER A 90 14.18 10.18 -14.49
N ASN A 91 13.35 9.42 -15.22
CA ASN A 91 11.88 9.39 -15.10
C ASN A 91 11.32 8.09 -14.45
N GLN A 92 12.09 7.44 -13.58
CA GLN A 92 11.66 6.23 -12.82
C GLN A 92 10.60 6.50 -11.74
N PHE A 93 9.85 7.59 -11.90
CA PHE A 93 8.81 8.06 -11.00
C PHE A 93 7.47 7.41 -11.22
N PHE A 94 7.34 6.64 -12.28
CA PHE A 94 6.16 5.83 -12.58
C PHE A 94 6.63 4.50 -13.15
N SER A 95 6.39 3.43 -12.40
CA SER A 95 6.80 2.08 -12.75
C SER A 95 5.64 1.12 -12.50
N ILE A 96 5.48 0.14 -13.38
CA ILE A 96 4.50 -0.94 -13.19
C ILE A 96 5.27 -2.26 -13.17
N ILE A 97 4.94 -3.12 -12.22
CA ILE A 97 5.45 -4.49 -12.21
C ILE A 97 4.31 -5.40 -12.69
N SER A 98 4.63 -6.25 -13.64
CA SER A 98 3.77 -7.37 -14.04
C SER A 98 4.38 -8.69 -13.56
N TYR A 99 3.53 -9.65 -13.20
CA TYR A 99 3.90 -11.00 -12.81
C TYR A 99 2.96 -12.00 -13.48
N ARG A 100 3.50 -13.02 -14.16
CA ARG A 100 2.71 -14.03 -14.90
C ARG A 100 1.60 -13.42 -15.77
N LYS A 101 1.95 -12.42 -16.59
CA LYS A 101 1.04 -11.68 -17.48
C LYS A 101 -0.10 -10.95 -16.79
N LYS A 102 0.08 -10.55 -15.53
CA LYS A 102 -0.88 -9.71 -14.78
C LYS A 102 -0.19 -8.52 -14.14
N VAL A 103 -0.88 -7.40 -14.03
CA VAL A 103 -0.42 -6.24 -13.25
C VAL A 103 -0.28 -6.65 -11.78
N ALA A 104 0.92 -6.55 -11.22
CA ALA A 104 1.25 -6.97 -9.86
C ALA A 104 1.51 -5.79 -8.92
N ALA A 105 2.09 -4.70 -9.43
CA ALA A 105 2.23 -3.45 -8.70
C ALA A 105 2.19 -2.25 -9.64
N VAL A 106 1.72 -1.13 -9.13
CA VAL A 106 1.83 0.20 -9.74
C VAL A 106 2.49 1.08 -8.69
N PHE A 107 3.58 1.74 -9.06
CA PHE A 107 4.34 2.64 -8.21
C PHE A 107 4.43 4.01 -8.87
N LEU A 108 4.27 5.04 -8.05
CA LEU A 108 4.51 6.40 -8.47
C LEU A 108 5.03 7.30 -7.36
N LYS A 109 5.94 8.21 -7.72
CA LYS A 109 6.48 9.26 -6.85
C LYS A 109 6.37 10.60 -7.56
N ALA A 110 5.72 11.59 -6.95
CA ALA A 110 5.78 12.95 -7.43
C ALA A 110 7.19 13.50 -7.20
N LEU A 111 7.83 13.97 -8.28
CA LEU A 111 9.02 14.80 -8.19
C LEU A 111 8.72 16.24 -8.53
N ASN A 112 9.29 17.15 -7.73
CA ASN A 112 9.52 18.57 -8.03
C ASN A 112 8.35 19.28 -8.74
N GLY A 113 7.12 18.99 -8.33
CA GLY A 113 5.96 19.68 -8.89
C GLY A 113 5.54 19.27 -10.31
N ASN A 114 6.26 18.37 -11.00
CA ASN A 114 6.02 18.09 -12.43
C ASN A 114 4.59 17.58 -12.68
N GLU A 115 3.81 18.40 -13.40
CA GLU A 115 2.38 18.23 -13.65
C GLU A 115 2.05 16.94 -14.39
N LYS A 116 2.94 16.49 -15.28
CA LYS A 116 2.78 15.24 -16.02
C LYS A 116 2.66 14.03 -15.09
N TYR A 117 3.31 14.05 -13.92
CA TYR A 117 3.25 12.93 -12.97
C TYR A 117 2.06 13.00 -12.01
N ILE A 118 1.46 14.19 -11.88
CA ILE A 118 0.30 14.41 -11.02
C ILE A 118 -0.89 13.57 -11.51
N GLN A 119 -1.09 13.47 -12.83
CA GLN A 119 -2.21 12.71 -13.40
C GLN A 119 -2.16 11.22 -13.02
N TYR A 120 -0.96 10.66 -12.81
CA TYR A 120 -0.79 9.27 -12.40
C TYR A 120 -1.00 9.05 -10.90
N MET A 121 -0.97 10.11 -10.06
CA MET A 121 -1.37 10.05 -8.63
C MET A 121 -2.88 9.93 -8.41
N THR A 122 -3.58 9.40 -9.40
CA THR A 122 -5.04 9.32 -9.43
C THR A 122 -5.49 7.93 -9.01
N ILE A 123 -6.31 7.88 -7.96
CA ILE A 123 -7.01 6.67 -7.53
C ILE A 123 -8.49 6.82 -7.85
N ASN A 124 -9.05 5.90 -8.62
CA ASN A 124 -10.46 5.92 -9.04
C ASN A 124 -10.90 7.30 -9.59
N GLY A 125 -10.06 7.92 -10.43
CA GLY A 125 -10.35 9.23 -11.03
C GLY A 125 -10.12 10.45 -10.11
N LYS A 126 -9.76 10.26 -8.83
CA LYS A 126 -9.43 11.35 -7.89
C LYS A 126 -7.93 11.48 -7.68
N ASN A 127 -7.41 12.70 -7.77
CA ASN A 127 -6.00 13.01 -7.56
C ASN A 127 -5.66 13.08 -6.05
N PHE A 128 -4.60 12.37 -5.65
CA PHE A 128 -4.14 12.31 -4.26
C PHE A 128 -2.83 13.07 -3.99
N LYS A 129 -2.21 13.73 -4.97
CA LYS A 129 -1.02 14.56 -4.72
C LYS A 129 -1.29 15.64 -3.68
N GLY A 130 -0.40 15.79 -2.70
CA GLY A 130 -0.48 16.85 -1.69
C GLY A 130 -1.65 16.69 -0.70
N LYS A 131 -2.40 15.58 -0.78
CA LYS A 131 -3.47 15.28 0.17
C LYS A 131 -2.90 14.99 1.54
N SER A 132 -3.61 15.44 2.56
CA SER A 132 -3.29 15.16 3.97
C SER A 132 -3.80 13.79 4.40
N VAL A 133 -3.28 13.30 5.53
CA VAL A 133 -3.74 12.04 6.15
C VAL A 133 -5.25 12.03 6.41
N SER A 134 -5.84 13.17 6.81
CA SER A 134 -7.29 13.26 7.04
C SER A 134 -8.09 13.09 5.75
N GLU A 135 -7.64 13.70 4.65
CA GLU A 135 -8.26 13.54 3.32
C GLU A 135 -8.14 12.11 2.79
N ILE A 136 -7.01 11.43 3.01
CA ILE A 136 -6.86 10.01 2.65
C ILE A 136 -7.80 9.15 3.51
N SER A 137 -7.85 9.42 4.83
CA SER A 137 -8.67 8.68 5.78
C SER A 137 -10.17 8.85 5.53
N ALA A 138 -10.59 9.98 4.96
CA ALA A 138 -11.98 10.20 4.57
C ALA A 138 -12.41 9.28 3.42
N VAL A 139 -11.47 8.79 2.60
CA VAL A 139 -11.74 7.90 1.46
C VAL A 139 -11.55 6.44 1.83
N PHE A 140 -10.45 6.08 2.49
CA PHE A 140 -10.07 4.68 2.75
C PHE A 140 -10.29 4.23 4.21
N GLY A 141 -10.83 5.12 5.04
CA GLY A 141 -11.00 4.91 6.47
C GLY A 141 -9.71 5.13 7.27
N LYS A 142 -9.82 4.93 8.59
CA LYS A 142 -8.71 5.11 9.55
C LYS A 142 -7.95 3.81 9.85
N ASN A 143 -8.24 2.75 9.10
CA ASN A 143 -7.71 1.39 9.31
C ASN A 143 -6.36 1.19 8.59
N TYR A 144 -5.43 2.13 8.75
CA TYR A 144 -4.09 2.03 8.19
C TYR A 144 -3.03 1.70 9.24
N ILE A 145 -1.84 1.33 8.77
CA ILE A 145 -0.61 1.14 9.53
C ILE A 145 0.38 2.22 9.09
N ILE A 146 0.97 2.93 10.04
CA ILE A 146 2.09 3.83 9.76
C ILE A 146 3.37 2.99 9.70
N ARG A 147 4.14 3.15 8.64
CA ARG A 147 5.47 2.54 8.45
C ARG A 147 6.52 3.63 8.26
N GLY A 148 7.77 3.33 8.60
CA GLY A 148 8.90 4.28 8.59
C GLY A 148 9.54 4.41 9.97
N ALA A 149 10.83 4.72 10.01
CA ALA A 149 11.59 5.08 11.21
C ALA A 149 11.49 6.60 11.48
N GLU A 150 11.83 7.04 12.69
CA GLU A 150 11.78 8.46 13.10
C GLU A 150 12.62 9.41 12.22
N GLN A 151 13.54 8.89 11.41
CA GLN A 151 14.39 9.65 10.47
C GLN A 151 14.20 9.23 8.99
N SER A 152 13.17 8.45 8.66
CA SER A 152 12.94 7.96 7.28
C SER A 152 11.64 8.51 6.68
N GLU A 153 11.45 8.22 5.39
CA GLU A 153 10.19 8.46 4.69
C GLU A 153 9.01 7.84 5.50
N THR A 154 7.93 8.60 5.67
CA THR A 154 6.72 8.13 6.37
C THR A 154 5.76 7.51 5.37
N TYR A 155 5.21 6.36 5.71
CA TYR A 155 4.28 5.63 4.85
C TYR A 155 2.98 5.31 5.56
N LEU A 156 1.87 5.48 4.84
CA LEU A 156 0.52 5.15 5.28
C LEU A 156 0.04 3.91 4.51
N GLN A 157 0.00 2.76 5.17
CA GLN A 157 -0.31 1.49 4.52
C GLN A 157 -1.71 0.99 4.86
N TYR A 158 -2.54 0.83 3.83
CA TYR A 158 -3.82 0.14 3.86
C TYR A 158 -3.63 -1.29 3.36
N ILE A 159 -4.25 -2.25 4.06
CA ILE A 159 -4.12 -3.68 3.77
C ILE A 159 -5.52 -4.24 3.49
N ASP A 160 -5.67 -4.91 2.37
CA ASP A 160 -6.80 -5.77 2.05
C ASP A 160 -6.35 -7.23 2.16
N LYS A 161 -6.78 -7.89 3.22
CA LYS A 161 -6.40 -9.27 3.50
C LYS A 161 -7.13 -10.28 2.63
N ILE A 162 -8.34 -9.94 2.20
CA ILE A 162 -9.23 -10.83 1.44
C ILE A 162 -8.73 -10.91 0.00
N HIS A 163 -8.43 -9.75 -0.59
CA HIS A 163 -7.99 -9.67 -1.99
C HIS A 163 -6.47 -9.67 -2.15
N HIS A 164 -5.73 -9.68 -1.03
CA HIS A 164 -4.27 -9.58 -0.98
C HIS A 164 -3.75 -8.32 -1.67
N LEU A 165 -4.42 -7.20 -1.47
CA LEU A 165 -4.05 -5.91 -2.05
C LEU A 165 -3.54 -5.00 -0.96
N ASN A 166 -2.48 -4.25 -1.24
CA ASN A 166 -1.96 -3.24 -0.33
C ASN A 166 -1.85 -1.92 -1.08
N LEU A 167 -2.33 -0.85 -0.44
CA LEU A 167 -2.22 0.52 -0.92
C LEU A 167 -1.39 1.32 0.09
N THR A 168 -0.24 1.82 -0.33
CA THR A 168 0.67 2.60 0.51
C THR A 168 0.77 4.02 -0.04
N PHE A 169 0.58 5.02 0.81
CA PHE A 169 0.92 6.41 0.49
C PHE A 169 2.25 6.76 1.13
N GLN A 170 3.18 7.30 0.34
CA GLN A 170 4.38 7.95 0.83
C GLN A 170 4.05 9.40 1.17
N LEU A 171 4.45 9.83 2.37
CA LEU A 171 4.24 11.18 2.87
C LEU A 171 5.57 11.93 2.99
N ASP A 172 5.54 13.23 2.71
CA ASP A 172 6.63 14.15 3.05
C ASP A 172 6.63 14.55 4.53
N ASP A 173 7.58 15.40 4.90
CA ASP A 173 7.74 15.91 6.27
C ASP A 173 6.51 16.72 6.74
N SER A 174 5.79 17.34 5.80
CA SER A 174 4.53 18.05 6.04
C SER A 174 3.31 17.12 6.09
N LYS A 175 3.52 15.80 6.08
CA LYS A 175 2.49 14.75 6.07
C LYS A 175 1.54 14.86 4.87
N LYS A 176 2.07 15.30 3.73
CA LYS A 176 1.36 15.37 2.46
C LYS A 176 1.81 14.25 1.52
N VAL A 177 0.88 13.75 0.73
CA VAL A 177 1.16 12.65 -0.22
C VAL A 177 2.12 13.11 -1.32
N VAL A 178 3.23 12.38 -1.42
CA VAL A 178 4.26 12.54 -2.46
C VAL A 178 4.50 11.26 -3.25
N GLY A 179 3.93 10.13 -2.85
CA GLY A 179 4.01 8.89 -3.62
C GLY A 179 2.88 7.92 -3.28
N ILE A 180 2.60 6.99 -4.19
CA ILE A 180 1.58 5.96 -4.02
C ILE A 180 2.12 4.64 -4.57
N VAL A 181 1.92 3.56 -3.82
CA VAL A 181 2.21 2.20 -4.24
C VAL A 181 0.92 1.40 -4.11
N PHE A 182 0.46 0.74 -5.16
CA PHE A 182 -0.64 -0.21 -5.08
C PHE A 182 -0.19 -1.55 -5.63
N TYR A 183 -0.34 -2.64 -4.86
CA TYR A 183 0.27 -3.91 -5.22
C TYR A 183 -0.46 -5.12 -4.65
N ASN A 184 -0.23 -6.27 -5.30
CA ASN A 184 -0.65 -7.57 -4.80
C ASN A 184 0.40 -8.13 -3.83
N SER A 185 0.03 -8.24 -2.56
CA SER A 185 0.91 -8.70 -1.48
C SER A 185 1.26 -10.18 -1.56
N LYS A 186 0.59 -10.99 -2.40
CA LYS A 186 1.02 -12.37 -2.70
C LYS A 186 2.30 -12.42 -3.53
N PHE A 187 2.51 -11.45 -4.42
CA PHE A 187 3.61 -11.46 -5.38
C PHE A 187 4.68 -10.43 -5.06
N ILE A 188 4.30 -9.35 -4.37
CA ILE A 188 5.15 -8.20 -4.09
C ILE A 188 5.25 -7.99 -2.59
N SER A 189 6.46 -7.81 -2.09
CA SER A 189 6.76 -7.34 -0.73
C SER A 189 7.01 -5.85 -0.75
N PHE A 190 6.69 -5.17 0.35
CA PHE A 190 7.06 -3.77 0.58
C PHE A 190 7.98 -3.67 1.80
N THR A 191 9.13 -3.05 1.62
CA THR A 191 10.20 -2.88 2.60
C THR A 191 10.50 -1.38 2.75
N PRO A 192 9.74 -0.65 3.59
CA PRO A 192 9.85 0.80 3.75
C PRO A 192 11.23 1.28 4.21
#